data_AF-A0A9X1DI45-F1
#
_entry.id   AF-A0A9X1DI45-F1
#
_cell.length_a   1.000
_cell.length_b   1.000
_cell.length_c   1.000
_cell.angle_alpha   90.00
_cell.angle_beta   90.00
_cell.angle_gamma   90.00
#
_symmetry.space_group_name_H-M   'P 1'
#
loop_
_entity.id
_entity.type
_entity.pdbx_description
1 polymer ?
#
loop_
_entity_poly.entity_id
_entity_poly.type
_entity_poly.pdbx_seq_one_letter_code
_entity_poly.pdbx_strand_id
1 'polypeptide(L)'
;MKRAIGIFLTLSSLLTFLIVDMLYDPVKNKITTTDMNSVVTTTTVLYQYPLMYWEICVILIITFILGVYFILAKEKKYQEDHPRIY
;
A
#
# COMPACT_ATOMS: atom_id res chain seq x y z
N MET A 1 5.38 1.73 24.14
CA MET A 1 5.49 0.57 23.20
C MET A 1 4.77 0.78 21.86
N LYS A 2 3.54 1.33 21.86
CA LYS A 2 2.73 1.55 20.65
C LYS A 2 3.44 2.34 19.54
N ARG A 3 4.19 3.37 19.93
CA ARG A 3 4.98 4.20 19.01
C ARG A 3 6.12 3.44 18.30
N ALA A 4 6.80 2.51 18.99
CA ALA A 4 7.85 1.69 18.38
C ALA A 4 7.28 0.70 17.36
N ILE A 5 6.13 0.09 17.69
CA ILE A 5 5.35 -0.77 16.78
C ILE A 5 4.91 0.02 15.55
N GLY A 6 4.43 1.25 15.73
CA GLY A 6 4.07 2.12 14.63
C GLY A 6 5.24 2.41 13.68
N ILE A 7 6.42 2.77 14.23
CA ILE A 7 7.64 2.98 13.45
C ILE A 7 8.02 1.72 12.66
N PHE A 8 8.01 0.56 13.32
CA PHE A 8 8.30 -0.72 12.68
C PHE A 8 7.35 -1.00 11.51
N LEU A 9 6.04 -0.87 11.71
CA LEU A 9 5.03 -1.07 10.66
C LEU A 9 5.23 -0.13 9.47
N THR A 10 5.51 1.16 9.72
CA THR A 10 5.74 2.13 8.64
C THR A 10 7.00 1.80 7.82
N LEU A 11 8.11 1.46 8.49
CA LEU A 11 9.36 1.12 7.82
C LEU A 11 9.27 -0.21 7.07
N SER A 12 8.67 -1.24 7.69
CA SER A 12 8.44 -2.52 7.05
C SER A 12 7.56 -2.37 5.81
N SER A 13 6.47 -1.61 5.90
CA SER A 13 5.60 -1.36 4.75
C SER A 13 6.34 -0.66 3.61
N LEU A 14 7.15 0.36 3.91
CA LEU A 14 7.91 1.08 2.89
C LEU A 14 8.97 0.19 2.24
N LEU A 15 9.68 -0.60 3.04
CA LEU A 15 10.69 -1.54 2.55
C LEU A 15 10.07 -2.63 1.68
N THR A 16 8.95 -3.21 2.12
CA THR A 16 8.24 -4.23 1.33
C THR A 16 7.71 -3.63 0.03
N PHE A 17 7.22 -2.39 0.03
CA PHE A 17 6.81 -1.71 -1.21
C PHE A 17 7.98 -1.63 -2.20
N LEU A 18 9.15 -1.16 -1.76
CA LEU A 18 10.34 -1.08 -2.62
C LEU A 18 10.75 -2.45 -3.17
N ILE A 19 10.70 -3.49 -2.35
CA ILE A 19 11.02 -4.86 -2.76
C ILE A 19 10.03 -5.36 -3.83
N VAL A 20 8.73 -5.14 -3.61
CA VAL A 20 7.67 -5.55 -4.54
C VAL A 20 7.78 -4.80 -5.87
N ASP A 21 8.05 -3.50 -5.83
CA ASP A 21 8.24 -2.67 -7.02
C ASP A 21 9.44 -3.12 -7.87
N MET A 22 10.51 -3.60 -7.22
CA MET A 22 11.66 -4.19 -7.92
C MET A 22 11.43 -5.60 -8.45
N LEU A 23 10.56 -6.40 -7.80
CA LEU A 23 10.33 -7.80 -8.16
C LEU A 23 9.24 -8.00 -9.20
N TYR A 24 8.26 -7.10 -9.25
CA TYR A 24 7.11 -7.23 -10.16
C TYR A 24 7.34 -6.41 -11.41
N ASP A 25 7.67 -7.07 -12.51
CA ASP A 25 7.70 -6.43 -13.82
C ASP A 25 6.28 -6.31 -14.42
N PRO A 26 5.98 -5.21 -15.12
CA PRO A 26 4.71 -5.07 -15.82
C PRO A 26 4.63 -6.06 -16.99
N VAL A 27 3.52 -6.78 -17.07
CA VAL A 27 3.27 -7.75 -18.13
C VAL A 27 2.83 -7.03 -19.39
N LYS A 28 3.45 -7.39 -20.51
CA LYS A 28 3.12 -6.85 -21.83
C LYS A 28 1.88 -7.55 -22.39
N ASN A 29 0.77 -6.83 -22.46
CA ASN A 29 -0.45 -7.26 -23.12
C ASN A 29 -0.55 -6.63 -24.51
N LYS A 30 -0.61 -7.45 -25.55
CA LYS A 30 -0.80 -7.00 -26.93
C LYS A 30 -2.28 -7.17 -27.30
N ILE A 31 -2.96 -6.05 -27.51
CA ILE A 31 -4.35 -6.05 -27.99
C ILE A 31 -4.33 -5.69 -29.47
N THR A 32 -4.72 -6.63 -30.31
CA THR A 32 -4.89 -6.40 -31.74
C THR A 32 -6.36 -6.17 -32.02
N THR A 33 -6.70 -4.99 -32.53
CA THR A 33 -8.05 -4.66 -32.97
C THR A 33 -8.01 -4.41 -34.47
N THR A 34 -8.80 -5.18 -35.21
CA THR A 34 -8.98 -4.98 -36.64
C THR A 34 -10.32 -4.32 -36.85
N ASP A 35 -10.29 -3.09 -37.34
CA ASP A 35 -11.51 -2.41 -37.77
C ASP A 35 -11.95 -3.03 -39.10
N MET A 36 -13.10 -3.72 -39.10
CA MET A 36 -13.64 -4.39 -40.27
C MET A 36 -14.11 -3.42 -41.36
N ASN A 37 -14.36 -2.15 -41.02
CA ASN A 37 -14.81 -1.15 -41.97
C ASN A 37 -13.64 -0.48 -42.72
N SER A 38 -12.50 -0.30 -42.05
CA SER A 38 -11.32 0.35 -42.64
C SER A 38 -10.21 -0.63 -43.03
N VAL A 39 -10.31 -1.91 -42.65
CA VAL A 39 -9.25 -2.94 -42.81
C VAL A 39 -7.94 -2.53 -42.10
N VAL A 40 -8.00 -1.53 -41.22
CA VAL A 40 -6.84 -1.09 -40.44
C VAL A 40 -6.71 -1.96 -39.21
N THR A 41 -5.54 -2.60 -39.08
CA THR A 41 -5.21 -3.38 -37.89
C THR A 41 -4.41 -2.50 -36.94
N THR A 42 -5.03 -2.08 -35.84
CA THR A 42 -4.37 -1.33 -34.77
C THR A 42 -3.86 -2.29 -33.73
N THR A 43 -2.56 -2.26 -33.49
CA THR A 43 -1.91 -3.04 -32.45
C THR A 43 -1.56 -2.11 -31.29
N THR A 44 -2.23 -2.29 -30.16
CA THR A 44 -1.93 -1.55 -28.95
C THR A 44 -1.14 -2.44 -28.01
N VAL A 45 -0.01 -1.92 -27.52
CA VAL A 45 0.79 -2.57 -26.49
C VAL A 45 0.46 -1.90 -25.17
N LEU A 46 -0.13 -2.64 -24.24
CA LEU A 46 -0.42 -2.20 -22.88
C LEU A 46 0.55 -2.89 -21.92
N TYR A 47 1.11 -2.14 -20.97
CA TYR A 47 1.90 -2.67 -19.88
C TYR A 47 1.04 -2.64 -18.62
N GLN A 48 0.75 -3.81 -18.06
CA GLN A 48 -0.13 -3.92 -16.90
C GLN A 48 0.52 -4.80 -15.84
N TYR A 49 0.58 -4.29 -14.61
CA TYR A 49 1.05 -5.08 -13.48
C TYR A 49 0.08 -6.22 -13.18
N PRO A 50 0.59 -7.39 -12.73
CA PRO A 50 -0.25 -8.51 -12.29
C PRO A 50 -1.25 -8.08 -11.21
N LEU A 51 -2.41 -8.73 -11.15
CA LEU A 51 -3.43 -8.41 -10.14
C LEU A 51 -2.88 -8.56 -8.70
N MET A 52 -1.98 -9.52 -8.47
CA MET A 52 -1.29 -9.71 -7.18
C MET A 52 -0.49 -8.47 -6.74
N TYR A 53 0.12 -7.72 -7.67
CA TYR A 53 0.84 -6.48 -7.34
C TYR A 53 -0.14 -5.47 -6.70
N TRP A 54 -1.31 -5.29 -7.32
CA TRP A 54 -2.33 -4.38 -6.81
C TRP A 54 -2.84 -4.79 -5.43
N GLU A 55 -3.09 -6.08 -5.19
CA GLU A 55 -3.50 -6.59 -3.88
C GLU A 55 -2.45 -6.30 -2.80
N ILE A 56 -1.17 -6.55 -3.11
CA ILE A 56 -0.06 -6.26 -2.21
C ILE A 56 0.01 -4.75 -1.90
N CYS A 57 -0.11 -3.89 -2.92
CA CYS A 57 -0.12 -2.44 -2.73
C CYS A 57 -1.24 -1.99 -1.79
N VAL A 58 -2.46 -2.54 -1.91
CA VAL A 58 -3.58 -2.21 -1.02
C VAL A 58 -3.28 -2.59 0.43
N ILE A 59 -2.74 -3.80 0.67
CA ILE A 59 -2.36 -4.26 2.01
C ILE A 59 -1.27 -3.35 2.62
N LEU A 60 -0.29 -2.95 1.81
CA LEU A 60 0.79 -2.05 2.25
C LEU A 60 0.24 -0.67 2.63
N ILE A 61 -0.67 -0.09 1.85
CA ILE A 61 -1.29 1.20 2.19
C ILE A 61 -2.00 1.13 3.55
N ILE A 62 -2.79 0.08 3.79
CA ILE A 62 -3.50 -0.11 5.06
C ILE A 62 -2.50 -0.24 6.22
N THR A 63 -1.44 -1.05 6.02
CA THR A 63 -0.40 -1.27 7.02
C THR A 63 0.36 0.01 7.35
N PHE A 64 0.67 0.82 6.33
CA PHE A 64 1.31 2.12 6.49
C PHE A 64 0.44 3.09 7.30
N ILE A 65 -0.83 3.23 6.95
CA ILE A 65 -1.79 4.08 7.68
C ILE A 65 -1.89 3.64 9.14
N LEU A 66 -1.99 2.33 9.39
CA LEU A 66 -2.05 1.79 10.74
C LEU A 66 -0.77 2.07 11.54
N GLY A 67 0.40 1.94 10.90
CA GLY A 67 1.68 2.30 11.49
C GLY A 67 1.74 3.78 11.89
N VAL A 68 1.37 4.68 10.96
CA VAL A 68 1.28 6.13 11.21
C VAL A 68 0.32 6.42 12.37
N TYR A 69 -0.86 5.78 12.39
CA TYR A 69 -1.83 5.93 13.47
C TYR A 69 -1.25 5.55 14.83
N PHE A 70 -0.51 4.43 14.94
CA PHE A 70 0.13 4.02 16.19
C PHE A 70 1.26 4.96 16.65
N ILE A 71 1.92 5.66 15.72
CA ILE A 71 2.91 6.69 16.04
C ILE A 71 2.22 7.93 16.62
N LEU A 72 1.12 8.36 16.01
CA LEU A 72 0.37 9.56 16.38
C LEU A 72 -0.54 9.37 17.59
N ALA A 73 -0.94 8.13 17.89
CA ALA A 73 -1.78 7.81 19.04
C ALA A 73 -1.06 8.19 20.34
N LYS A 74 -1.45 9.35 20.91
CA LYS A 74 -1.02 9.77 22.24
C LYS A 74 -1.43 8.70 23.26
N GLU A 75 -0.51 8.34 24.16
CA GLU A 75 -0.86 7.56 25.35
C GLU A 75 -1.91 8.34 26.13
N LYS A 76 -3.13 7.80 26.19
CA LYS A 76 -4.13 8.27 27.16
C LYS A 76 -3.53 8.00 28.53
N LYS A 77 -2.96 9.03 29.17
CA LYS A 77 -2.64 8.95 30.59
C LYS A 77 -3.98 8.77 31.30
N TYR A 78 -4.21 7.58 31.85
CA TYR A 78 -5.20 7.41 32.91
C TYR A 78 -4.76 8.38 34.01
N GLN A 79 -5.46 9.50 34.15
CA GLN A 79 -5.35 10.28 35.36
C GLN A 79 -6.03 9.46 36.45
N GLU A 80 -5.22 8.86 37.32
CA GLU A 80 -5.66 8.51 38.67
C GLU A 80 -6.02 9.83 39.35
N ASP A 81 -7.29 10.20 39.22
CA ASP A 81 -7.92 11.23 40.03
C ASP A 81 -8.10 10.64 41.43
N HIS A 82 -7.02 10.70 42.23
CA HIS A 82 -7.10 10.45 43.66
C HIS A 82 -7.68 11.71 44.31
N PRO A 83 -8.92 11.69 44.84
CA PRO A 83 -9.41 12.81 45.63
C PRO A 83 -8.58 12.87 46.91
N ARG A 84 -7.71 13.89 47.02
CA ARG A 84 -7.13 14.27 48.32
C ARG A 84 -8.27 14.86 49.16
N ILE A 85 -8.78 14.04 50.06
CA ILE A 85 -9.62 14.49 51.17
C ILE A 85 -8.66 14.91 52.28
N TYR A 86 -8.56 16.22 52.53
CA TYR A 86 -8.02 16.78 53.78
C TYR A 86 -9.19 17.06 54.73
#